data_AF-A0A7R9VUF9-F1
#
_entry.id   AF-A0A7R9VUF9-F1
#
_cell.length_a   1.000
_cell.length_b   1.000
_cell.length_c   1.000
_cell.angle_alpha   90.00
_cell.angle_beta   90.00
_cell.angle_gamma   90.00
#
_symmetry.space_group_name_H-M   'P 1'
#
loop_
_entity.id
_entity.type
_entity.pdbx_description
1 polymer ?
#
loop_
_entity_poly.entity_id
_entity_poly.type
_entity_poly.pdbx_seq_one_letter_code
_entity_poly.pdbx_strand_id
1 'polypeptide(L)'
;VSVSPRRDGPLIWFHAADIAECSVALPVLFRCLLEYNDKVGVLLTTSSPRAYALLKDSLPQRVTVQLVPLENLLCIGLFLRTWRPQAGIIMNSPLHPALVTAASDHGVRLALLNASMTGEEVIRWHSYVAYRRLLTRLLSRFDLIVPMSDLDFGHFCLFGAEMRQMPGWCGDLKHASALGAGMWYLSKPAPG
;
A
#
# COMPACT_ATOMS: atom_id res chain seq x y z
N VAL A 1 22.54 4.73 1.04
CA VAL A 1 21.14 4.78 0.53
C VAL A 1 20.84 6.23 0.23
N SER A 2 20.75 6.61 -1.05
CA SER A 2 20.41 7.98 -1.45
C SER A 2 18.92 8.21 -1.18
N VAL A 3 18.60 8.92 -0.09
CA VAL A 3 17.23 9.35 0.19
C VAL A 3 16.96 10.53 -0.73
N SER A 4 16.11 10.33 -1.74
CA SER A 4 15.62 11.45 -2.55
C SER A 4 14.87 12.41 -1.61
N PRO A 5 15.17 13.73 -1.62
CA PRO A 5 14.53 14.65 -0.70
C PRO A 5 13.01 14.66 -0.92
N ARG A 6 12.26 14.63 0.18
CA ARG A 6 10.81 14.76 0.14
C ARG A 6 10.44 16.09 -0.51
N ARG A 7 9.50 16.06 -1.47
CA ARG A 7 8.86 17.26 -2.01
C ARG A 7 7.89 17.86 -1.00
N ASP A 8 7.81 19.19 -0.99
CA ASP A 8 6.84 19.90 -0.16
C ASP A 8 5.40 19.57 -0.56
N GLY A 9 4.51 19.60 0.43
CA GLY A 9 3.08 19.40 0.26
C GLY A 9 2.54 18.01 0.67
N PRO A 10 1.26 17.76 0.37
CA PRO A 10 0.58 16.49 0.60
C PRO A 10 1.28 15.30 -0.05
N LEU A 11 1.39 14.20 0.68
CA LEU A 11 2.02 12.96 0.24
C LEU A 11 1.10 11.77 0.52
N ILE A 12 0.81 11.00 -0.52
CA ILE A 12 0.19 9.68 -0.40
C ILE A 12 1.30 8.65 -0.49
N TRP A 13 1.37 7.75 0.48
CA TRP A 13 2.33 6.67 0.51
C TRP A 13 1.66 5.36 0.06
N PHE A 14 2.29 4.64 -0.85
CA PHE A 14 1.95 3.29 -1.27
C PHE A 14 3.03 2.32 -0.82
N HIS A 15 2.63 1.16 -0.30
CA HIS A 15 3.51 0.04 -0.03
C HIS A 15 3.10 -1.18 -0.85
N ALA A 16 4.03 -1.68 -1.65
CA ALA A 16 3.86 -2.85 -2.51
C ALA A 16 5.13 -3.70 -2.43
N ALA A 17 5.04 -4.87 -1.82
CA ALA A 17 6.19 -5.68 -1.43
C ALA A 17 7.02 -6.14 -2.64
N ASP A 18 6.38 -6.50 -3.75
CA ASP A 18 7.05 -7.04 -4.92
C ASP A 18 6.59 -6.40 -6.25
N ILE A 19 7.05 -6.96 -7.37
CA ILE A 19 6.77 -6.45 -8.72
C ILE A 19 5.28 -6.60 -9.08
N ALA A 20 4.65 -7.71 -8.70
CA ALA A 20 3.25 -7.95 -8.99
C ALA A 20 2.38 -6.97 -8.20
N GLU A 21 2.68 -6.75 -6.92
CA GLU A 21 1.96 -5.76 -6.12
C GLU A 21 2.18 -4.34 -6.64
N CYS A 22 3.40 -4.01 -7.06
CA CYS A 22 3.67 -2.71 -7.69
C CYS A 22 2.79 -2.52 -8.92
N SER A 23 2.71 -3.52 -9.79
CA SER A 23 1.86 -3.49 -10.99
C SER A 23 0.39 -3.23 -10.64
N VAL A 24 -0.10 -3.85 -9.58
CA VAL A 24 -1.46 -3.67 -9.05
C VAL A 24 -1.66 -2.27 -8.43
N ALA A 25 -0.64 -1.71 -7.79
CA ALA A 25 -0.68 -0.37 -7.19
C ALA A 25 -0.73 0.75 -8.24
N LEU A 26 -0.05 0.57 -9.39
CA LEU A 26 0.14 1.62 -10.38
C LEU A 26 -1.17 2.24 -10.90
N PRO A 27 -2.22 1.50 -11.31
CA PRO A 27 -3.48 2.09 -11.74
C PRO A 27 -4.11 3.02 -10.69
N VAL A 28 -4.10 2.61 -9.42
CA VAL A 28 -4.65 3.40 -8.30
C VAL A 28 -3.80 4.65 -8.08
N LEU A 29 -2.48 4.49 -8.09
CA LEU A 29 -1.53 5.59 -7.97
C LEU A 29 -1.74 6.62 -9.08
N PHE A 30 -1.82 6.19 -10.34
CA PHE A 30 -2.05 7.11 -11.47
C PHE A 30 -3.41 7.80 -11.37
N ARG A 31 -4.44 7.09 -10.89
CA ARG A 31 -5.74 7.71 -10.63
C ARG A 31 -5.62 8.83 -9.59
N CYS A 32 -4.90 8.61 -8.49
CA CYS A 32 -4.62 9.66 -7.51
C CYS A 32 -3.89 10.86 -8.13
N LEU A 33 -2.87 10.61 -8.97
CA LEU A 33 -2.12 11.68 -9.62
C LEU A 33 -2.97 12.54 -10.56
N LEU A 34 -3.95 11.93 -11.24
CA LEU A 34 -4.90 12.60 -12.12
C LEU A 34 -5.94 13.42 -11.35
N GLU A 35 -6.52 12.85 -10.30
CA GLU A 35 -7.58 13.51 -9.52
C GLU A 35 -7.07 14.73 -8.74
N TYR A 36 -5.84 14.68 -8.22
CA TYR A 36 -5.31 15.77 -7.38
C TYR A 36 -4.47 16.82 -8.15
N ASN A 37 -4.43 16.76 -9.48
CA ASN A 37 -3.89 17.77 -10.40
C ASN A 37 -2.69 18.57 -9.83
N ASP A 38 -1.56 17.88 -9.65
CA ASP A 38 -0.26 18.36 -9.14
C ASP A 38 -0.15 18.77 -7.66
N LYS A 39 -1.24 18.73 -6.87
CA LYS A 39 -1.21 19.11 -5.44
C LYS A 39 -0.65 18.04 -4.52
N VAL A 40 -0.49 16.81 -5.00
CA VAL A 40 -0.12 15.65 -4.20
C VAL A 40 1.10 14.96 -4.81
N GLY A 41 2.12 14.74 -3.98
CA GLY A 41 3.22 13.82 -4.27
C GLY A 41 2.85 12.39 -3.92
N VAL A 42 3.52 11.42 -4.54
CA VAL A 42 3.36 10.02 -4.19
C VAL A 42 4.71 9.42 -3.81
N LEU A 43 4.72 8.64 -2.74
CA LEU A 43 5.83 7.78 -2.35
C LEU A 43 5.44 6.33 -2.57
N LEU A 44 6.15 5.61 -3.42
CA LEU A 44 5.99 4.15 -3.59
C LEU A 44 7.16 3.45 -2.91
N THR A 45 6.86 2.62 -1.91
CA THR A 45 7.86 1.76 -1.25
C THR A 45 7.71 0.32 -1.67
N THR A 46 8.84 -0.38 -1.83
CA THR A 46 8.89 -1.81 -2.12
C THR A 46 10.02 -2.50 -1.37
N SER A 47 9.85 -3.77 -1.01
CA SER A 47 10.94 -4.58 -0.45
C SER A 47 11.79 -5.24 -1.53
N SER A 48 11.35 -5.23 -2.80
CA SER A 48 12.05 -5.81 -3.93
C SER A 48 13.05 -4.82 -4.58
N PRO A 49 14.38 -5.10 -4.51
CA PRO A 49 15.38 -4.29 -5.21
C PRO A 49 15.18 -4.27 -6.72
N ARG A 50 14.63 -5.36 -7.28
CA ARG A 50 14.31 -5.47 -8.70
C ARG A 50 13.15 -4.55 -9.07
N ALA A 51 12.07 -4.54 -8.29
CA ALA A 51 10.95 -3.62 -8.51
C ALA A 51 11.41 -2.15 -8.40
N TYR A 52 12.21 -1.83 -7.39
CA TYR A 52 12.81 -0.52 -7.21
C TYR A 52 13.61 -0.08 -8.44
N ALA A 53 14.53 -0.92 -8.93
CA ALA A 53 15.36 -0.60 -10.09
C ALA A 53 14.54 -0.37 -11.37
N LEU A 54 13.44 -1.11 -11.55
CA LEU A 54 12.54 -0.96 -12.70
C LEU A 54 11.72 0.34 -12.65
N LEU A 55 11.28 0.74 -11.45
CA LEU A 55 10.28 1.81 -11.31
C LEU A 55 10.89 3.19 -11.01
N LYS A 56 12.05 3.25 -10.34
CA LYS A 56 12.63 4.52 -9.84
C LYS A 56 12.81 5.60 -10.91
N ASP A 57 13.19 5.20 -12.13
CA ASP A 57 13.44 6.10 -13.26
C ASP A 57 12.34 6.00 -14.33
N SER A 58 11.39 5.09 -14.11
CA SER A 58 10.25 4.95 -15.00
C SER A 58 9.17 5.94 -14.63
N LEU A 59 8.80 6.10 -13.35
CA LEU A 59 7.59 6.84 -12.97
C LEU A 59 7.70 8.38 -13.13
N PRO A 60 6.56 9.09 -13.23
CA PRO A 60 6.56 10.55 -13.34
C PRO A 60 7.28 11.20 -12.16
N GLN A 61 7.83 12.40 -12.37
CA GLN A 61 8.60 13.14 -11.36
C GLN A 61 7.90 13.30 -9.99
N ARG A 62 6.56 13.32 -9.96
CA ARG A 62 5.77 13.41 -8.72
C ARG A 62 5.78 12.12 -7.87
N VAL A 63 6.27 11.02 -8.42
CA VAL A 63 6.36 9.73 -7.76
C VAL A 63 7.80 9.48 -7.36
N THR A 64 8.03 9.35 -6.05
CA THR A 64 9.31 8.91 -5.53
C THR A 64 9.23 7.43 -5.21
N VAL A 65 10.12 6.62 -5.79
CA VAL A 65 10.23 5.20 -5.45
C VAL A 65 11.35 5.04 -4.41
N GLN A 66 11.11 4.23 -3.38
CA GLN A 66 12.08 3.93 -2.32
C GLN A 66 12.02 2.45 -1.96
N LEU A 67 13.10 1.94 -1.37
CA LEU A 67 13.01 0.68 -0.64
C LEU A 67 12.25 0.91 0.68
N VAL A 68 11.48 -0.08 1.10
CA VAL A 68 10.83 -0.06 2.42
C VAL A 68 11.89 0.08 3.51
N PRO A 69 11.64 0.87 4.59
CA PRO A 69 12.56 0.91 5.72
C PRO A 69 12.78 -0.48 6.32
N LEU A 70 13.94 -0.69 6.93
CA LEU A 70 14.19 -1.88 7.75
C LEU A 70 13.13 -1.98 8.86
N GLU A 71 12.67 -3.20 9.15
CA GLU A 71 11.61 -3.49 10.11
C GLU A 71 12.06 -3.36 11.57
N ASN A 72 12.51 -2.17 11.94
CA ASN A 72 12.76 -1.78 13.32
C ASN A 72 12.17 -0.39 13.59
N LEU A 73 11.80 -0.14 14.83
CA LEU A 73 11.08 1.06 15.22
C LEU A 73 11.86 2.35 14.92
N LEU A 74 13.20 2.30 14.98
CA LEU A 74 14.05 3.46 14.69
C LEU A 74 13.99 3.82 13.19
N CYS A 75 14.22 2.84 12.31
CA CYS A 75 14.18 3.05 10.87
C CYS A 75 12.78 3.46 10.39
N ILE A 76 11.73 2.81 10.90
CA ILE A 76 10.35 3.15 10.55
C ILE A 76 10.00 4.55 11.06
N GLY A 77 10.39 4.91 12.30
CA GLY A 77 10.15 6.24 12.84
C GLY A 77 10.88 7.33 12.06
N LEU A 78 12.13 7.11 11.66
CA LEU A 78 12.87 8.03 10.79
C LEU A 78 12.22 8.17 9.42
N PHE A 79 11.77 7.06 8.83
CA PHE A 79 11.04 7.05 7.57
C PHE A 79 9.77 7.91 7.67
N LEU A 80 8.92 7.67 8.67
CA LEU A 80 7.66 8.41 8.84
C LEU A 80 7.90 9.88 9.17
N ARG A 81 8.95 10.23 9.94
CA ARG A 81 9.32 11.62 10.23
C ARG A 81 9.84 12.38 9.02
N THR A 82 10.54 11.68 8.12
CA THR A 82 11.08 12.26 6.88
C THR A 82 9.97 12.46 5.87
N TRP A 83 9.18 11.40 5.62
CA TRP A 83 8.18 11.40 4.57
C TRP A 83 6.83 11.99 4.98
N ARG A 84 6.50 12.04 6.28
CA ARG A 84 5.22 12.48 6.89
C ARG A 84 4.04 12.37 5.92
N PRO A 85 3.67 11.14 5.50
CA PRO A 85 2.55 10.93 4.60
C PRO A 85 1.24 11.22 5.34
N GLN A 86 0.25 11.74 4.62
CA GLN A 86 -1.09 11.97 5.15
C GLN A 86 -1.95 10.72 5.06
N ALA A 87 -1.72 9.91 4.03
CA ALA A 87 -2.38 8.63 3.82
C ALA A 87 -1.36 7.56 3.41
N GLY A 88 -1.58 6.33 3.87
CA GLY A 88 -0.81 5.14 3.55
C GLY A 88 -1.71 4.07 2.95
N ILE A 89 -1.39 3.61 1.75
CA ILE A 89 -2.09 2.56 1.03
C ILE A 89 -1.17 1.34 1.02
N ILE A 90 -1.58 0.30 1.74
CA ILE A 90 -0.88 -0.98 1.77
C ILE A 90 -1.56 -1.89 0.75
N MET A 91 -0.78 -2.45 -0.16
CA MET A 91 -1.25 -3.41 -1.14
C MET A 91 -1.12 -4.81 -0.58
N ASN A 92 -2.18 -5.62 -0.70
CA ASN A 92 -2.20 -7.04 -0.34
C ASN A 92 -1.83 -7.37 1.12
N SER A 93 -1.81 -8.68 1.43
CA SER A 93 -1.37 -9.32 2.67
C SER A 93 -0.12 -10.17 2.34
N PRO A 94 0.91 -10.27 3.21
CA PRO A 94 0.88 -10.10 4.67
C PRO A 94 1.13 -8.69 5.19
N LEU A 95 0.37 -8.31 6.22
CA LEU A 95 0.56 -7.05 6.93
C LEU A 95 1.87 -7.06 7.73
N HIS A 96 2.62 -5.95 7.66
CA HIS A 96 3.82 -5.70 8.44
C HIS A 96 3.46 -5.01 9.77
N PRO A 97 3.40 -5.72 10.93
CA PRO A 97 2.77 -5.20 12.14
C PRO A 97 3.45 -3.94 12.68
N ALA A 98 4.78 -3.91 12.67
CA ALA A 98 5.57 -2.77 13.14
C ALA A 98 5.33 -1.53 12.27
N LEU A 99 5.25 -1.72 10.95
CA LEU A 99 5.05 -0.66 9.99
C LEU A 99 3.64 -0.06 10.09
N VAL A 100 2.60 -0.91 10.12
CA VAL A 100 1.20 -0.49 10.27
C VAL A 100 0.98 0.24 11.59
N THR A 101 1.48 -0.33 12.69
CA THR A 101 1.33 0.26 14.03
C THR A 101 2.01 1.62 14.09
N ALA A 102 3.27 1.71 13.65
CA ALA A 102 4.01 2.97 13.69
C ALA A 102 3.40 4.03 12.77
N ALA A 103 2.93 3.66 11.58
CA ALA A 103 2.29 4.60 10.66
C ALA A 103 1.01 5.20 11.28
N SER A 104 0.15 4.32 11.83
CA SER A 104 -1.07 4.75 12.52
C SER A 104 -0.76 5.62 13.76
N ASP A 105 0.25 5.26 14.56
CA ASP A 105 0.68 6.05 15.72
C ASP A 105 1.26 7.43 15.33
N HIS A 106 1.78 7.58 14.11
CA HIS A 106 2.21 8.86 13.54
C HIS A 106 1.07 9.66 12.88
N GLY A 107 -0.18 9.20 13.00
CA GLY A 107 -1.37 9.88 12.47
C GLY A 107 -1.60 9.68 10.97
N VAL A 108 -0.93 8.72 10.34
CA VAL A 108 -1.17 8.37 8.94
C VAL A 108 -2.51 7.64 8.82
N ARG A 109 -3.39 8.10 7.93
CA ARG A 109 -4.64 7.39 7.60
C ARG A 109 -4.33 6.19 6.73
N LEU A 110 -4.79 5.00 7.12
CA LEU A 110 -4.38 3.76 6.47
C LEU A 110 -5.51 3.11 5.68
N ALA A 111 -5.19 2.69 4.46
CA ALA A 111 -6.04 1.87 3.62
C ALA A 111 -5.32 0.56 3.25
N LEU A 112 -6.05 -0.56 3.28
CA LEU A 112 -5.60 -1.85 2.76
C LEU A 112 -6.35 -2.13 1.47
N LEU A 113 -5.66 -2.16 0.34
CA LEU A 113 -6.26 -2.39 -0.98
C LEU A 113 -5.85 -3.73 -1.55
N ASN A 114 -6.71 -4.27 -2.42
CA ASN A 114 -6.54 -5.61 -2.99
C ASN A 114 -6.36 -6.66 -1.87
N ALA A 115 -7.09 -6.47 -0.76
CA ALA A 115 -6.89 -7.23 0.45
C ALA A 115 -7.36 -8.67 0.24
N SER A 116 -6.49 -9.63 0.54
CA SER A 116 -6.81 -11.03 0.45
C SER A 116 -6.31 -11.80 1.65
N MET A 117 -6.99 -12.89 1.96
CA MET A 117 -6.56 -13.79 3.01
C MET A 117 -6.86 -15.21 2.57
N THR A 118 -5.81 -15.97 2.32
CA THR A 118 -5.92 -17.38 1.95
C THR A 118 -6.48 -18.21 3.10
N GLY A 119 -7.10 -19.35 2.80
CA GLY A 119 -7.60 -20.26 3.84
C GLY A 119 -6.51 -20.70 4.83
N GLU A 120 -5.27 -20.87 4.35
CA GLU A 120 -4.12 -21.20 5.19
C GLU A 120 -3.75 -20.06 6.15
N GLU A 121 -3.80 -18.80 5.70
CA GLU A 121 -3.63 -17.63 6.55
C GLU A 121 -4.76 -17.53 7.59
N VAL A 122 -6.01 -17.77 7.19
CA VAL A 122 -7.15 -17.79 8.13
C VAL A 122 -6.92 -18.83 9.22
N ILE A 123 -6.55 -20.07 8.86
CA ILE A 123 -6.28 -21.13 9.83
C ILE A 123 -5.13 -20.73 10.76
N ARG A 124 -4.05 -20.15 10.22
CA ARG A 124 -2.89 -19.69 10.99
C ARG A 124 -3.26 -18.59 11.98
N TRP A 125 -4.00 -17.58 11.55
CA TRP A 125 -4.44 -16.48 12.42
C TRP A 125 -5.45 -16.96 13.47
N HIS A 126 -6.25 -17.97 13.15
CA HIS A 126 -7.21 -18.55 14.08
C HIS A 126 -6.59 -19.55 15.07
N SER A 127 -5.42 -20.12 14.75
CA SER A 127 -4.79 -21.19 15.56
C SER A 127 -4.38 -20.75 16.97
N TYR A 128 -4.10 -19.47 17.19
CA TYR A 128 -3.71 -18.93 18.50
C TYR A 128 -4.44 -17.64 18.84
N VAL A 129 -4.96 -17.55 20.07
CA VAL A 129 -5.67 -16.35 20.57
C VAL A 129 -4.80 -15.09 20.46
N ALA A 130 -3.49 -15.21 20.69
CA ALA A 130 -2.55 -14.09 20.55
C ALA A 130 -2.47 -13.55 19.12
N TYR A 131 -2.41 -14.44 18.11
CA TYR A 131 -2.39 -14.07 16.70
C TYR A 131 -3.69 -13.43 16.26
N ARG A 132 -4.82 -14.00 16.67
CA ARG A 132 -6.13 -13.39 16.42
C ARG A 132 -6.20 -11.98 16.98
N ARG A 133 -5.80 -11.78 18.25
CA ARG A 133 -5.77 -10.44 18.88
C ARG A 133 -4.83 -9.47 18.18
N LEU A 134 -3.67 -9.94 17.72
CA LEU A 134 -2.73 -9.11 16.96
C LEU A 134 -3.38 -8.65 15.66
N LEU A 135 -3.93 -9.58 14.87
CA LEU A 135 -4.58 -9.23 13.61
C LEU A 135 -5.77 -8.30 13.81
N THR A 136 -6.64 -8.55 14.79
CA THR A 136 -7.75 -7.64 15.12
C THR A 136 -7.27 -6.23 15.42
N ARG A 137 -6.19 -6.08 16.20
CA ARG A 137 -5.59 -4.77 16.52
C ARG A 137 -4.95 -4.12 15.31
N LEU A 138 -4.38 -4.89 14.38
CA LEU A 138 -3.83 -4.35 13.14
C LEU A 138 -4.94 -3.87 12.20
N LEU A 139 -5.98 -4.67 12.01
CA LEU A 139 -7.14 -4.33 11.17
C LEU A 139 -7.87 -3.09 11.70
N SER A 140 -7.95 -2.91 13.02
CA SER A 140 -8.54 -1.71 13.62
C SER A 140 -7.75 -0.42 13.35
N ARG A 141 -6.50 -0.50 12.84
CA ARG A 141 -5.71 0.68 12.45
C ARG A 141 -6.04 1.19 11.05
N PHE A 142 -6.76 0.41 10.24
CA PHE A 142 -7.14 0.80 8.89
C PHE A 142 -8.46 1.57 8.91
N ASP A 143 -8.48 2.73 8.25
CA ASP A 143 -9.71 3.49 8.02
C ASP A 143 -10.53 2.85 6.88
N LEU A 144 -9.85 2.19 5.94
CA LEU A 144 -10.46 1.52 4.77
C LEU A 144 -9.79 0.17 4.51
N ILE A 145 -10.58 -0.87 4.27
CA ILE A 145 -10.12 -2.17 3.78
C ILE A 145 -10.98 -2.50 2.56
N VAL A 146 -10.34 -2.81 1.43
CA VAL A 146 -11.01 -3.20 0.19
C VAL A 146 -10.60 -4.64 -0.15
N PRO A 147 -11.42 -5.62 0.23
CA PRO A 147 -11.20 -7.02 -0.11
C PRO A 147 -11.30 -7.27 -1.61
N MET A 148 -10.66 -8.34 -2.08
CA MET A 148 -10.76 -8.76 -3.48
C MET A 148 -12.08 -9.49 -3.79
N SER A 149 -12.68 -10.15 -2.80
CA SER A 149 -13.86 -10.99 -2.99
C SER A 149 -14.78 -11.01 -1.77
N ASP A 150 -16.00 -11.54 -1.94
CA ASP A 150 -16.92 -11.83 -0.82
C ASP A 150 -16.32 -12.78 0.22
N LEU A 151 -15.48 -13.73 -0.23
CA LEU A 151 -14.81 -14.68 0.66
C LEU A 151 -13.79 -13.96 1.53
N ASP A 152 -12.95 -13.11 0.93
CA ASP A 152 -11.97 -12.32 1.67
C ASP A 152 -12.67 -11.37 2.64
N PHE A 153 -13.77 -10.74 2.22
CA PHE A 153 -14.61 -9.92 3.07
C PHE A 153 -15.06 -10.68 4.34
N GLY A 154 -15.55 -11.91 4.16
CA GLY A 154 -15.90 -12.80 5.27
C GLY A 154 -14.70 -13.10 6.17
N HIS A 155 -13.54 -13.40 5.59
CA HIS A 155 -12.31 -13.64 6.35
C HIS A 155 -11.90 -12.45 7.22
N PHE A 156 -11.91 -11.23 6.67
CA PHE A 156 -11.60 -10.02 7.45
C PHE A 156 -12.61 -9.78 8.57
N CYS A 157 -13.91 -10.05 8.34
CA CYS A 157 -14.94 -9.97 9.38
C CYS A 157 -14.67 -10.95 10.54
N LEU A 158 -14.22 -12.17 10.26
CA LEU A 158 -13.88 -13.16 11.31
C LEU A 158 -12.80 -12.66 12.27
N PHE A 159 -11.89 -11.80 11.77
CA PHE A 159 -10.80 -11.19 12.53
C PHE A 159 -11.11 -9.80 13.08
N GLY A 160 -12.36 -9.33 12.96
CA GLY A 160 -12.84 -8.11 13.60
C GLY A 160 -12.68 -6.84 12.77
N ALA A 161 -12.46 -6.95 11.45
CA ALA A 161 -12.69 -5.81 10.56
C ALA A 161 -14.19 -5.49 10.55
N GLU A 162 -14.52 -4.20 10.61
CA GLU A 162 -15.90 -3.76 10.66
C GLU A 162 -16.45 -3.45 9.26
N MET A 163 -17.75 -3.68 9.07
CA MET A 163 -18.45 -3.34 7.81
C MET A 163 -18.25 -1.88 7.40
N ARG A 164 -18.17 -0.95 8.37
CA ARG A 164 -17.94 0.47 8.10
C ARG A 164 -16.57 0.75 7.45
N GLN A 165 -15.58 -0.09 7.73
CA GLN A 165 -14.24 -0.01 7.14
C GLN A 165 -14.18 -0.69 5.77
N MET A 166 -15.18 -1.50 5.43
CA MET A 166 -15.26 -2.29 4.20
C MET A 166 -16.55 -1.95 3.43
N PRO A 167 -16.58 -0.81 2.71
CA PRO A 167 -17.77 -0.39 1.97
C PRO A 167 -18.15 -1.33 0.81
N GLY A 168 -17.26 -2.25 0.45
CA GLY A 168 -17.45 -3.27 -0.57
C GLY A 168 -16.14 -3.96 -0.92
N TRP A 169 -16.16 -4.76 -1.98
CA TRP A 169 -14.99 -5.41 -2.59
C TRP A 169 -14.84 -4.94 -4.05
N CYS A 170 -13.62 -4.98 -4.59
CA CYS A 170 -13.34 -4.41 -5.92
C CYS A 170 -12.89 -5.42 -6.98
N GLY A 171 -12.87 -6.72 -6.67
CA GLY A 171 -12.22 -7.72 -7.50
C GLY A 171 -10.70 -7.58 -7.44
N ASP A 172 -10.01 -8.47 -8.15
CA ASP A 172 -8.55 -8.43 -8.22
C ASP A 172 -8.09 -7.29 -9.14
N LEU A 173 -7.39 -6.31 -8.56
CA LEU A 173 -6.88 -5.14 -9.26
C LEU A 173 -5.83 -5.49 -10.33
N LYS A 174 -5.30 -6.73 -10.39
CA LYS A 174 -4.45 -7.17 -11.51
C LYS A 174 -5.15 -7.05 -12.87
N HIS A 175 -6.48 -7.12 -12.91
CA HIS A 175 -7.22 -6.96 -14.16
C HIS A 175 -7.17 -5.50 -14.64
N ALA A 176 -7.03 -4.54 -13.72
CA ALA A 176 -6.82 -3.14 -14.04
C ALA A 176 -5.36 -2.82 -14.39
N SER A 177 -4.38 -3.59 -13.93
CA SER A 177 -2.97 -3.36 -14.25
C SER A 177 -2.64 -3.61 -15.73
N ALA A 178 -3.34 -4.54 -16.38
CA ALA A 178 -3.27 -4.73 -17.83
C ALA A 178 -3.68 -3.46 -18.61
N LEU A 179 -4.65 -2.70 -18.09
CA LEU A 179 -5.08 -1.40 -18.64
C LEU A 179 -4.10 -0.27 -18.27
N GLY A 180 -3.53 -0.32 -17.05
CA GLY A 180 -2.53 0.61 -16.57
C GLY A 180 -1.22 0.56 -17.35
N ALA A 181 -0.78 -0.62 -17.79
CA ALA A 181 0.37 -0.77 -18.68
C ALA A 181 0.14 -0.07 -20.04
N GLY A 182 -1.09 -0.12 -20.57
CA GLY A 182 -1.48 0.63 -21.76
C GLY A 182 -1.42 2.15 -21.55
N MET A 183 -1.99 2.65 -20.45
CA MET A 183 -1.91 4.08 -20.11
C MET A 183 -0.48 4.54 -19.82
N TRP A 184 0.33 3.69 -19.18
CA TRP A 184 1.77 3.92 -18.95
C TRP A 184 2.52 4.11 -20.27
N TYR A 185 2.35 3.19 -21.23
CA TYR A 185 2.95 3.30 -22.56
C TYR A 185 2.48 4.53 -23.35
N LEU A 186 1.20 4.90 -23.22
CA LEU A 186 0.62 6.08 -23.89
C LEU A 186 1.02 7.42 -23.24
N SER A 187 1.45 7.41 -21.97
CA SER A 187 1.86 8.60 -21.22
C SER A 187 3.35 8.94 -21.33
N LYS A 188 4.15 8.09 -22.00
CA LYS A 188 5.54 8.44 -22.32
C LYS A 188 5.53 9.56 -23.37
N PRO A 189 6.20 10.71 -23.14
CA PRO A 189 6.55 11.57 -24.26
C PRO A 189 7.37 10.74 -25.25
N ALA A 190 7.06 10.85 -26.54
CA ALA A 190 7.84 10.21 -27.59
C ALA A 190 9.32 10.58 -27.40
N PRO A 191 10.27 9.65 -27.55
CA PRO A 191 11.68 10.02 -27.54
C PRO A 191 11.91 11.03 -28.66
N GLY A 192 12.25 12.26 -28.26
CA GLY A 192 12.72 13.31 -29.16
C GLY A 192 14.19 13.15 -29.49
#